data_AF-A0A2U3PVB0-F1
#
_entry.id   AF-A0A2U3PVB0-F1
#
_cell.length_a   1.000
_cell.length_b   1.000
_cell.length_c   1.000
_cell.angle_alpha   90.00
_cell.angle_beta   90.00
_cell.angle_gamma   90.00
#
_symmetry.space_group_name_H-M   'P 1'
#
loop_
_entity.id
_entity.type
_entity.pdbx_description
1 polymer ?
#
loop_
_entity_poly.entity_id
_entity_poly.type
_entity_poly.pdbx_seq_one_letter_code
_entity_poly.pdbx_strand_id
1 'polypeptide(L)'
;MGLDGKKDAHLDSSSVGSGAVSRLEVLEGPSGRRVRSEAERARIVAESLLPGAQVAEVARKHGATRWQIYDWRRRFRQRGELPSSEAPQPRFAPLVVEGPFEERHVPTVKLEIAIGDVVVRTDAAIDGEQLSRVIRAVRASR
;
A
#
# COMPACT_ATOMS: atom_id res chain seq x y z
N MET A 1 17.42 24.34 4.92
CA MET A 1 16.84 23.12 4.30
C MET A 1 15.35 23.32 4.28
N GLY A 2 14.60 23.45 3.20
CA GLY A 2 14.81 23.41 1.75
C GLY A 2 13.40 23.62 1.19
N LEU A 3 13.12 24.76 0.56
CA LEU A 3 11.79 25.09 0.06
C LEU A 3 11.62 24.42 -1.31
N ASP A 4 10.82 23.37 -1.31
CA ASP A 4 10.49 22.56 -2.48
C ASP A 4 9.46 23.28 -3.39
N GLY A 5 9.87 23.52 -4.64
CA GLY A 5 9.04 23.29 -5.81
C GLY A 5 7.83 24.18 -6.03
N LYS A 6 8.03 25.47 -6.30
CA LYS A 6 7.02 26.29 -6.98
C LYS A 6 6.89 25.80 -8.44
N LYS A 7 5.82 25.08 -8.75
CA LYS A 7 5.45 24.76 -10.13
C LYS A 7 4.75 25.98 -10.73
N ASP A 8 5.51 26.78 -11.48
CA ASP A 8 4.98 27.88 -12.27
C ASP A 8 4.18 27.30 -13.44
N ALA A 9 2.86 27.43 -13.37
CA ALA A 9 2.00 27.27 -14.53
C ALA A 9 2.18 28.50 -15.42
N HIS A 10 2.99 28.36 -16.47
CA HIS A 10 3.16 29.37 -17.51
C HIS A 10 1.88 29.39 -18.36
N LEU A 11 0.95 30.28 -18.02
CA LEU A 11 -0.16 30.63 -18.92
C LEU A 11 0.39 31.62 -19.94
N ASP A 12 0.45 31.16 -21.19
CA ASP A 12 0.75 31.97 -22.37
C ASP A 12 -0.29 33.09 -22.51
N SER A 13 0.02 34.27 -21.97
CA SER A 13 -0.70 35.49 -22.32
C SER A 13 -0.04 36.05 -23.57
N SER A 14 -0.63 35.75 -24.72
CA SER A 14 -0.27 36.37 -25.98
C SER A 14 -0.43 37.89 -25.83
N SER A 15 0.71 38.58 -25.75
CA SER A 15 0.79 40.03 -25.73
C SER A 15 0.30 40.58 -27.06
N VAL A 16 -0.95 41.04 -27.09
CA VAL A 16 -1.40 42.03 -28.08
C VAL A 16 -1.40 43.37 -27.37
N GLY A 17 -0.46 44.22 -27.79
CA GLY A 17 -0.17 45.48 -27.14
C GLY A 17 -1.36 46.44 -27.12
N SER A 18 -1.52 47.11 -25.98
CA SER A 18 -1.85 48.53 -25.81
C SER A 18 -2.54 48.71 -24.47
N GLY A 19 -1.79 49.18 -23.46
CA GLY A 19 -2.24 50.05 -22.37
C GLY A 19 -3.55 49.78 -21.61
N ALA A 20 -4.20 48.63 -21.75
CA ALA A 20 -5.47 48.36 -21.11
C ALA A 20 -5.23 47.67 -19.78
N VAL A 21 -5.03 48.47 -18.73
CA VAL A 21 -5.15 48.02 -17.35
C VAL A 21 -6.58 47.50 -17.19
N SER A 22 -6.74 46.18 -17.13
CA SER A 22 -8.04 45.57 -16.85
C SER A 22 -8.44 45.96 -15.42
N ARG A 23 -9.57 46.66 -15.28
CA ARG A 23 -10.12 47.06 -13.98
C ARG A 23 -10.41 45.81 -13.15
N LEU A 24 -9.69 45.64 -12.04
CA LEU A 24 -10.04 44.68 -11.01
C LEU A 24 -11.29 45.20 -10.29
N GLU A 25 -12.44 44.65 -10.64
CA GLU A 25 -13.65 44.84 -9.85
C GLU A 25 -13.54 43.99 -8.59
N VAL A 26 -13.11 44.64 -7.50
CA VAL A 26 -13.22 44.07 -6.16
C VAL A 26 -14.69 44.13 -5.80
N LEU A 27 -15.39 42.99 -5.93
CA LEU A 27 -16.72 42.82 -5.36
C LEU A 27 -16.59 43.04 -3.84
N GLU A 28 -17.08 44.16 -3.35
CA GLU A 28 -17.22 44.47 -1.93
C GLU A 28 -18.33 43.58 -1.32
N GLY A 29 -18.02 42.29 -1.22
CA GLY A 29 -18.66 41.34 -0.31
C GLY A 29 -17.60 40.76 0.61
N PRO A 30 -17.95 39.87 1.55
CA PRO A 30 -16.95 39.14 2.34
C PRO A 30 -15.91 38.53 1.40
N SER A 31 -14.71 39.12 1.38
CA SER A 31 -13.69 38.75 0.42
C SER A 31 -13.15 37.37 0.78
N GLY A 32 -13.27 36.43 -0.14
CA GLY A 32 -12.45 35.22 -0.15
C GLY A 32 -12.91 34.06 0.73
N ARG A 33 -11.97 33.11 0.83
CA ARG A 33 -12.13 31.76 1.39
C ARG A 33 -12.65 31.86 2.83
N ARG A 34 -13.90 31.43 3.07
CA ARG A 34 -14.50 31.42 4.42
C ARG A 34 -13.53 30.82 5.45
N VAL A 35 -13.07 31.64 6.39
CA VAL A 35 -12.24 31.19 7.51
C VAL A 35 -13.17 30.54 8.52
N ARG A 36 -12.96 29.26 8.80
CA ARG A 36 -13.74 28.49 9.77
C ARG A 36 -12.95 28.29 11.05
N SER A 37 -13.60 28.46 12.19
CA SER A 37 -13.02 28.13 13.48
C SER A 37 -12.68 26.63 13.55
N GLU A 38 -11.79 26.25 14.45
CA GLU A 38 -11.49 24.84 14.69
C GLU A 38 -12.71 24.09 15.19
N ALA A 39 -13.49 24.68 16.10
CA ALA A 39 -14.74 24.10 16.60
C ALA A 39 -15.77 23.88 15.49
N GLU A 40 -15.90 24.80 14.54
CA GLU A 40 -16.78 24.63 13.38
C GLU A 40 -16.29 23.48 12.48
N ARG A 41 -14.98 23.42 12.19
CA ARG A 41 -14.40 22.32 11.41
C ARG A 41 -14.58 20.97 12.11
N ALA A 42 -14.43 20.92 13.43
CA ALA A 42 -14.63 19.71 14.22
C ALA A 42 -16.07 19.20 14.12
N ARG A 43 -17.08 20.09 14.23
CA ARG A 43 -18.50 19.73 14.05
C ARG A 43 -18.78 19.17 12.66
N ILE A 44 -18.27 19.82 11.62
CA ILE A 44 -18.43 19.38 10.23
C ILE A 44 -17.78 18.00 10.03
N VAL A 45 -16.59 17.80 10.57
CA VAL A 45 -15.88 16.51 10.50
C VAL A 45 -16.66 15.43 11.24
N ALA A 46 -17.14 15.69 12.46
CA ALA A 46 -17.94 14.75 13.24
C ALA A 46 -19.22 14.33 12.50
N GLU A 47 -19.98 15.30 11.96
CA GLU A 47 -21.17 15.00 11.15
C GLU A 47 -20.83 14.11 9.95
N SER A 48 -19.71 14.40 9.29
CA SER A 48 -19.29 13.62 8.13
C SER A 48 -18.93 12.16 8.49
N LEU A 49 -18.51 11.88 9.72
CA LEU A 49 -18.09 10.54 10.16
C LEU A 49 -19.25 9.66 10.64
N LEU A 50 -20.47 10.18 10.68
CA LEU A 50 -21.65 9.39 11.04
C LEU A 50 -21.85 8.24 10.04
N PRO A 51 -22.31 7.06 10.50
CA PRO A 51 -22.67 5.96 9.60
C PRO A 51 -23.66 6.42 8.52
N GLY A 52 -23.37 6.10 7.25
CA GLY A 52 -24.20 6.48 6.12
C GLY A 52 -24.07 7.94 5.66
N ALA A 53 -23.28 8.78 6.33
CA ALA A 53 -23.10 10.17 5.93
C ALA A 53 -22.36 10.30 4.58
N GLN A 54 -22.96 11.05 3.65
CA GLN A 54 -22.33 11.38 2.38
C GLN A 54 -21.55 12.70 2.50
N VAL A 55 -20.21 12.64 2.32
CA VAL A 55 -19.34 13.83 2.39
C VAL A 55 -19.78 14.93 1.43
N ALA A 56 -20.34 14.57 0.27
CA ALA A 56 -20.87 15.53 -0.70
C ALA A 56 -22.07 16.33 -0.15
N GLU A 57 -22.96 15.68 0.58
CA GLU A 57 -24.13 16.30 1.19
C GLU A 57 -23.73 17.21 2.35
N VAL A 58 -22.87 16.72 3.24
CA VAL A 58 -22.31 17.50 4.35
C VAL A 58 -21.56 18.72 3.83
N ALA A 59 -20.78 18.58 2.75
CA ALA A 59 -20.11 19.70 2.10
C ALA A 59 -21.09 20.78 1.62
N ARG A 60 -22.18 20.39 0.92
CA ARG A 60 -23.23 21.32 0.47
C ARG A 60 -23.92 22.02 1.65
N LYS A 61 -24.31 21.25 2.68
CA LYS A 61 -24.97 21.76 3.88
C LYS A 61 -24.17 22.85 4.58
N HIS A 62 -22.85 22.68 4.64
CA HIS A 62 -21.96 23.60 5.36
C HIS A 62 -21.29 24.64 4.46
N GLY A 63 -21.56 24.66 3.14
CA GLY A 63 -20.85 25.54 2.20
C GLY A 63 -19.34 25.28 2.16
N ALA A 64 -18.94 24.02 2.34
CA ALA A 64 -17.56 23.55 2.24
C ALA A 64 -17.36 22.75 0.96
N THR A 65 -16.11 22.54 0.55
CA THR A 65 -15.80 21.57 -0.50
C THR A 65 -15.55 20.21 0.10
N ARG A 66 -15.81 19.14 -0.67
CA ARG A 66 -15.48 17.76 -0.26
C ARG A 66 -14.01 17.62 0.14
N TRP A 67 -13.12 18.24 -0.64
CA TRP A 67 -11.67 18.23 -0.38
C TRP A 67 -11.31 18.87 0.96
N GLN A 68 -11.95 19.97 1.36
CA GLN A 68 -11.74 20.58 2.68
C GLN A 68 -12.10 19.61 3.81
N ILE A 69 -13.23 18.91 3.69
CA ILE A 69 -13.65 17.92 4.71
C ILE A 69 -12.65 16.76 4.79
N TYR A 70 -12.15 16.25 3.65
CA TYR A 70 -11.12 15.20 3.65
C TYR A 70 -9.79 15.66 4.27
N ASP A 71 -9.33 16.85 3.93
CA ASP A 71 -8.13 17.46 4.51
C ASP A 71 -8.29 17.64 6.03
N TRP A 72 -9.45 18.15 6.49
CA TRP A 72 -9.72 18.27 7.92
C TRP A 72 -9.74 16.89 8.61
N ARG A 73 -10.45 15.89 8.08
CA ARG A 73 -10.43 14.52 8.62
C ARG A 73 -9.00 14.00 8.79
N ARG A 74 -8.15 14.20 7.79
CA ARG A 74 -6.74 13.80 7.85
C ARG A 74 -6.02 14.51 9.00
N ARG A 75 -6.17 15.83 9.13
CA ARG A 75 -5.51 16.63 10.18
C ARG A 75 -6.00 16.26 11.59
N PHE A 76 -7.31 16.13 11.79
CA PHE A 76 -7.88 15.72 13.08
C PHE A 76 -7.43 14.29 13.45
N ARG A 77 -7.31 13.36 12.49
CA ARG A 77 -6.77 12.02 12.73
C ARG A 77 -5.30 12.06 13.13
N GLN A 78 -4.48 12.88 12.46
CA GLN A 78 -3.05 13.02 12.78
C GLN A 78 -2.80 13.59 14.18
N ARG A 79 -3.75 14.35 14.72
CA ARG A 79 -3.71 14.90 16.08
C ARG A 79 -4.32 13.98 17.14
N GLY A 80 -4.91 12.85 16.74
CA GLY A 80 -5.63 11.95 17.66
C GLY A 80 -6.98 12.52 18.15
N GLU A 81 -7.52 13.54 17.47
CA GLU A 81 -8.77 14.22 17.84
C GLU A 81 -10.01 13.57 17.22
N LEU A 82 -9.82 12.50 16.43
CA LEU A 82 -10.89 11.62 15.99
C LEU A 82 -10.73 10.27 16.70
N PRO A 83 -11.84 9.62 17.09
CA PRO A 83 -11.76 8.23 17.49
C PRO A 83 -11.10 7.45 16.37
N SER A 84 -9.99 6.78 16.68
CA SER A 84 -9.39 5.80 15.77
C SER A 84 -10.44 4.75 15.51
N SER A 85 -11.10 4.82 14.36
CA SER A 85 -11.92 3.74 13.84
C SER A 85 -10.97 2.66 13.33
N GLU A 86 -10.22 2.07 14.24
CA GLU A 86 -9.25 1.00 14.03
C GLU A 86 -8.65 0.67 15.41
N ALA A 87 -9.24 -0.33 16.09
CA ALA A 87 -8.34 -1.37 16.62
C ALA A 87 -7.44 -1.73 15.43
N PRO A 88 -6.11 -1.82 15.59
CA PRO A 88 -5.17 -1.86 14.47
C PRO A 88 -5.62 -2.93 13.47
N GLN A 89 -6.34 -2.50 12.42
CA GLN A 89 -6.83 -3.44 11.43
C GLN A 89 -5.59 -3.80 10.66
N PRO A 90 -5.28 -5.10 10.53
CA PRO A 90 -4.12 -5.49 9.76
C PRO A 90 -4.34 -4.93 8.35
N ARG A 91 -3.33 -4.25 7.79
CA ARG A 91 -3.39 -3.68 6.43
C ARG A 91 -3.67 -4.75 5.35
N PHE A 92 -3.56 -6.01 5.74
CA PHE A 92 -3.81 -7.19 4.94
C PHE A 92 -4.75 -8.13 5.71
N ALA A 93 -5.65 -8.80 4.99
CA ALA A 93 -6.42 -9.88 5.59
C ALA A 93 -5.48 -11.05 5.95
N PRO A 94 -5.61 -11.67 7.12
CA PRO A 94 -4.86 -12.87 7.46
C PRO A 94 -5.26 -14.01 6.51
N LEU A 95 -4.28 -14.59 5.80
CA LEU A 95 -4.49 -15.82 5.05
C LEU A 95 -4.58 -16.97 6.05
N VAL A 96 -5.79 -17.44 6.31
CA VAL A 96 -6.02 -18.67 7.06
C VAL A 96 -5.97 -19.83 6.06
N VAL A 97 -4.92 -20.64 6.12
CA VAL A 97 -4.84 -21.88 5.34
C VAL A 97 -5.53 -22.96 6.16
N GLU A 98 -6.71 -23.39 5.72
CA GLU A 98 -7.39 -24.55 6.28
C GLU A 98 -6.89 -25.81 5.57
N GLY A 99 -6.17 -26.66 6.30
CA GLY A 99 -5.67 -27.95 5.82
C GLY A 99 -4.20 -28.19 6.20
N PRO A 100 -3.78 -29.44 6.39
CA PRO A 100 -2.37 -29.73 6.56
C PRO A 100 -1.61 -29.24 5.33
N PHE A 101 -0.49 -28.55 5.57
CA PHE A 101 0.53 -28.40 4.54
C PHE A 101 0.93 -29.82 4.16
N GLU A 102 0.44 -30.31 3.03
CA GLU A 102 1.14 -31.38 2.33
C GLU A 102 2.48 -30.76 1.95
N GLU A 103 3.48 -30.95 2.83
CA GLU A 103 4.87 -30.80 2.45
C GLU A 103 5.00 -31.45 1.09
N ARG A 104 5.40 -30.68 0.09
CA ARG A 104 5.67 -31.21 -1.25
C ARG A 104 6.59 -32.40 -1.04
N HIS A 105 6.02 -33.60 -1.07
CA HIS A 105 6.77 -34.84 -1.07
C HIS A 105 7.62 -34.76 -2.35
N VAL A 106 8.87 -34.36 -2.18
CA VAL A 106 9.86 -34.51 -3.23
C VAL A 106 9.89 -36.02 -3.44
N PRO A 107 9.49 -36.54 -4.61
CA PRO A 107 9.45 -37.98 -4.81
C PRO A 107 10.84 -38.49 -4.49
N THR A 108 10.95 -39.38 -3.50
CA THR A 108 12.23 -40.01 -3.14
C THR A 108 12.62 -40.88 -4.32
N VAL A 109 13.39 -40.30 -5.25
CA VAL A 109 13.89 -41.01 -6.42
C VAL A 109 14.83 -42.10 -5.92
N LYS A 110 14.42 -43.36 -6.07
CA LYS A 110 15.29 -44.51 -5.84
C LYS A 110 16.17 -44.68 -7.07
N LEU A 111 17.48 -44.65 -6.88
CA LEU A 111 18.49 -44.87 -7.90
C LEU A 111 18.93 -46.34 -7.88
N GLU A 112 18.92 -46.98 -9.04
CA GLU A 112 19.49 -48.32 -9.23
C GLU A 112 20.76 -48.21 -10.08
N ILE A 113 21.88 -48.72 -9.56
CA ILE A 113 23.19 -48.71 -10.22
C ILE A 113 23.62 -50.16 -10.45
N ALA A 114 23.70 -50.56 -11.72
CA ALA A 114 24.15 -51.91 -12.10
C ALA A 114 25.66 -51.92 -12.39
N ILE A 115 26.39 -52.84 -11.76
CA ILE A 115 27.83 -53.08 -11.96
C ILE A 115 28.02 -54.57 -12.19
N GLY A 116 28.09 -54.99 -13.45
CA GLY A 116 28.16 -56.42 -13.80
C GLY A 116 26.90 -57.15 -13.34
N ASP A 117 27.08 -58.13 -12.46
CA ASP A 117 26.03 -58.95 -11.84
C ASP A 117 25.49 -58.37 -10.51
N VAL A 118 26.06 -57.26 -10.02
CA VAL A 118 25.65 -56.62 -8.77
C VAL A 118 24.78 -55.39 -9.04
N VAL A 119 23.65 -55.29 -8.33
CA VAL A 119 22.75 -54.14 -8.39
C VAL A 119 22.77 -53.41 -7.04
N VAL A 120 23.15 -52.14 -7.06
CA VAL A 120 23.14 -51.25 -5.89
C VAL A 120 21.88 -50.39 -5.94
N ARG A 121 21.06 -50.46 -4.89
CA ARG A 121 19.86 -49.63 -4.73
C ARG A 121 20.09 -48.56 -3.68
N THR A 122 19.88 -47.30 -4.03
CA THR A 122 20.12 -46.17 -3.14
C THR A 122 19.08 -45.07 -3.36
N ASP A 123 19.02 -44.10 -2.45
CA ASP A 123 18.25 -42.88 -2.66
C ASP A 123 19.12 -41.82 -3.38
N ALA A 124 18.50 -40.77 -3.90
CA ALA A 124 19.21 -39.66 -4.52
C ALA A 124 20.05 -38.80 -3.54
N ALA A 125 20.00 -39.09 -2.24
CA ALA A 125 20.65 -38.31 -1.18
C ALA A 125 21.99 -38.92 -0.73
N ILE A 126 22.44 -40.03 -1.32
CA ILE A 126 23.73 -40.64 -0.98
C ILE A 126 24.91 -39.71 -1.32
N ASP A 127 25.78 -39.49 -0.33
CA ASP A 127 27.02 -38.74 -0.52
C ASP A 127 27.99 -39.46 -1.48
N GLY A 128 28.72 -38.68 -2.26
CA GLY A 128 29.62 -39.18 -3.30
C GLY A 128 30.79 -40.02 -2.75
N GLU A 129 31.30 -39.71 -1.56
CA GLU A 129 32.37 -40.48 -0.93
C GLU A 129 31.86 -41.86 -0.50
N GLN A 130 30.66 -41.89 0.10
CA GLN A 130 30.00 -43.12 0.53
C GLN A 130 29.66 -44.02 -0.66
N LEU A 131 29.11 -43.45 -1.74
CA LEU A 131 28.85 -44.20 -2.97
C LEU A 131 30.15 -44.76 -3.58
N SER A 132 31.21 -43.96 -3.63
CA SER A 132 32.51 -44.40 -4.15
C SER A 132 33.10 -45.54 -3.34
N ARG A 133 32.95 -45.52 -2.01
CA ARG A 133 33.41 -46.58 -1.11
C ARG A 133 32.67 -47.89 -1.37
N VAL A 134 31.34 -47.84 -1.53
CA VAL A 134 30.52 -49.02 -1.87
C VAL A 134 30.92 -49.59 -3.23
N ILE A 135 31.08 -48.75 -4.25
CA ILE A 135 31.50 -49.18 -5.59
C ILE A 135 32.87 -49.85 -5.56
N ARG A 136 33.84 -49.28 -4.82
CA ARG A 136 35.17 -49.87 -4.67
C ARG A 136 35.13 -51.21 -3.94
N ALA A 137 34.34 -51.31 -2.86
CA ALA A 137 34.18 -52.55 -2.11
C ALA A 137 33.59 -53.67 -2.99
N VAL A 138 32.53 -53.36 -3.76
CA VAL A 138 31.92 -54.31 -4.70
C VAL A 138 32.91 -54.77 -5.76
N ARG A 139 33.72 -53.85 -6.31
CA ARG A 139 34.77 -54.19 -7.29
C ARG A 139 35.91 -55.01 -6.70
N ALA A 140 36.25 -54.82 -5.43
CA ALA A 140 37.32 -55.55 -4.75
C ALA A 140 36.89 -56.93 -4.24
N SER A 141 35.58 -57.16 -4.12
CA SER A 141 35.02 -58.48 -3.77
C SER A 141 34.94 -59.46 -4.95
N ARG A 142 35.42 -59.04 -6.13
CA ARG A 142 35.45 -59.80 -7.38
C ARG A 142 36.89 -60.05 -7.80
#